data_AF-A0A0M4QF93-F1
#
_entry.id   AF-A0A0M4QF93-F1
#
_cell.length_a   1.000
_cell.length_b   1.000
_cell.length_c   1.000
_cell.angle_alpha   90.00
_cell.angle_beta   90.00
_cell.angle_gamma   90.00
#
_symmetry.space_group_name_H-M   'P 1'
#
loop_
_entity.id
_entity.type
_entity.pdbx_description
1 polymer ?
#
loop_
_entity_poly.entity_id
_entity_poly.type
_entity_poly.pdbx_seq_one_letter_code
_entity_poly.pdbx_strand_id
1 'polypeptide(L)'
;MVRTLLIRGMLAGAAAAVFAWVFAYLVGEPALDGGIAYEDMLAAASGEAAEEPMVSRTVQSTIGLGVGILIYGLAIGGIFALVYAAVYGRIGRLTPRATSAVLALVGFLVVILVPFLKYPANPPASSADDTIGLRTGTYVLMVAFSVVVAVAAAAIGRRLVARFGSWNGVLLAGLGYVVVISVIGALLPTIAETPADFPAVVLYDFRLASLGIHLVLWMVIGLLFGALVDGSVRRAGAVARERATSV
;
A
#
# COMPACT_ATOMS: atom_id res chain seq x y z
N MET A 1 14.47 16.72 14.29
CA MET A 1 13.79 15.41 14.47
C MET A 1 13.08 14.93 13.20
N VAL A 2 12.22 15.74 12.57
CA VAL A 2 11.47 15.34 11.37
C VAL A 2 12.37 14.92 10.20
N ARG A 3 13.43 15.68 9.89
CA ARG A 3 14.41 15.31 8.84
C ARG A 3 14.97 13.90 9.02
N THR A 4 15.36 13.53 10.25
CA THR A 4 15.94 12.21 10.55
C THR A 4 14.92 11.09 10.37
N LEU A 5 13.66 11.33 10.76
CA LEU A 5 12.58 10.38 10.53
C LEU A 5 12.29 10.23 9.04
N LEU A 6 12.24 11.33 8.29
CA LEU A 6 12.01 11.32 6.85
C LEU A 6 13.07 10.49 6.11
N ILE A 7 14.36 10.72 6.40
CA ILE A 7 15.45 9.94 5.81
C ILE A 7 15.30 8.44 6.14
N ARG A 8 14.97 8.08 7.38
CA ARG A 8 14.73 6.68 7.76
C ARG A 8 13.53 6.08 7.04
N GLY A 9 12.48 6.87 6.86
CA GLY A 9 11.30 6.50 6.08
C GLY A 9 11.66 6.18 4.65
N MET A 10 12.36 7.09 3.98
CA MET A 10 12.82 6.91 2.61
C MET A 10 13.75 5.71 2.47
N LEU A 11 14.71 5.52 3.40
CA LEU A 11 15.59 4.34 3.39
C LEU A 11 14.83 3.03 3.61
N ALA A 12 13.86 3.01 4.53
CA ALA A 12 13.01 1.85 4.75
C ALA A 12 12.13 1.56 3.52
N GLY A 13 11.63 2.61 2.88
CA GLY A 13 10.87 2.55 1.64
C GLY A 13 11.69 2.03 0.45
N ALA A 14 12.94 2.49 0.31
CA ALA A 14 13.86 2.00 -0.73
C ALA A 14 14.21 0.52 -0.52
N ALA A 15 14.48 0.11 0.72
CA ALA A 15 14.69 -1.31 1.03
C ALA A 15 13.43 -2.13 0.72
N ALA A 16 12.25 -1.66 1.16
CA ALA A 16 10.98 -2.31 0.87
C ALA A 16 10.72 -2.44 -0.63
N ALA A 17 11.09 -1.43 -1.43
CA ALA A 17 10.99 -1.50 -2.88
C ALA A 17 11.81 -2.64 -3.48
N VAL A 18 13.01 -2.91 -2.95
CA VAL A 18 13.83 -4.05 -3.41
C VAL A 18 13.12 -5.38 -3.13
N PHE A 19 12.58 -5.57 -1.92
CA PHE A 19 11.83 -6.78 -1.60
C PHE A 19 10.55 -6.92 -2.43
N ALA A 20 9.83 -5.82 -2.63
CA ALA A 20 8.61 -5.78 -3.44
C ALA A 20 8.92 -6.06 -4.92
N TRP A 21 10.03 -5.56 -5.45
CA TRP A 21 10.49 -5.86 -6.81
C TRP A 21 10.88 -7.32 -6.99
N VAL A 22 11.64 -7.90 -6.05
CA VAL A 22 11.95 -9.34 -6.08
C VAL A 22 10.67 -10.17 -6.03
N PHE A 23 9.71 -9.81 -5.19
CA PHE A 23 8.42 -10.49 -5.13
C PHE A 23 7.65 -10.33 -6.45
N ALA A 24 7.61 -9.13 -7.03
CA ALA A 24 6.95 -8.87 -8.30
C ALA A 24 7.58 -9.68 -9.44
N TYR A 25 8.90 -9.78 -9.48
CA TYR A 25 9.62 -10.58 -10.48
C TYR A 25 9.33 -12.08 -10.35
N LEU A 26 9.26 -12.60 -9.11
CA LEU A 26 9.06 -14.04 -8.89
C LEU A 26 7.59 -14.48 -8.98
N VAL A 27 6.65 -13.62 -8.61
CA VAL A 27 5.22 -13.97 -8.46
C VAL A 27 4.32 -13.19 -9.42
N GLY A 28 4.70 -11.96 -9.78
CA GLY A 28 3.90 -11.08 -10.63
C GLY A 28 4.11 -11.30 -12.13
N GLU A 29 5.34 -11.56 -12.58
CA GLU A 29 5.65 -11.79 -14.01
C GLU A 29 4.79 -12.91 -14.64
N PRO A 30 4.65 -14.11 -14.03
CA PRO A 30 3.81 -15.15 -14.62
C PRO A 30 2.34 -14.73 -14.83
N ALA A 31 1.81 -13.89 -13.93
CA ALA A 31 0.46 -13.38 -14.03
C ALA A 31 0.33 -12.25 -15.07
N LEU A 32 1.40 -11.47 -15.28
CA LEU A 32 1.49 -10.46 -16.34
C LEU A 32 1.51 -11.12 -17.72
N ASP A 33 2.32 -12.17 -17.88
CA ASP A 33 2.48 -12.93 -19.13
C ASP A 33 1.14 -13.50 -19.63
N GLY A 34 0.29 -13.96 -18.70
CA GLY A 34 -1.03 -14.48 -19.06
C GLY A 34 -1.96 -13.46 -19.72
N GLY A 35 -1.88 -12.18 -19.30
CA GLY A 35 -2.65 -11.09 -19.92
C GLY A 35 -2.13 -10.73 -21.30
N ILE A 36 -0.81 -10.76 -21.48
CA ILE A 36 -0.14 -10.50 -22.75
C ILE A 36 -0.46 -11.60 -23.77
N ALA A 37 -0.40 -12.87 -23.35
CA ALA A 37 -0.73 -13.99 -24.22
C ALA A 37 -2.18 -13.91 -24.74
N TYR A 38 -3.11 -13.41 -23.90
CA TYR A 38 -4.48 -13.14 -24.32
C TYR A 38 -4.57 -12.04 -25.38
N GLU A 39 -3.83 -10.94 -25.21
CA GLU A 39 -3.72 -9.85 -26.17
C GLU A 39 -3.17 -10.31 -27.53
N ASP A 40 -2.09 -11.11 -27.50
CA ASP A 40 -1.47 -11.69 -28.69
C ASP A 40 -2.43 -12.62 -29.46
N MET A 41 -3.22 -13.42 -28.72
CA MET A 41 -4.26 -14.28 -29.32
C MET A 41 -5.35 -13.46 -30.01
N LEU A 42 -5.76 -12.34 -29.41
CA LEU A 42 -6.80 -11.48 -29.98
C LEU A 42 -6.31 -10.78 -31.24
N ALA A 43 -5.09 -10.25 -31.25
CA ALA A 43 -4.46 -9.65 -32.43
C ALA A 43 -4.31 -10.66 -33.58
N ALA A 44 -3.90 -11.90 -33.27
CA ALA A 44 -3.81 -12.98 -34.26
C ALA A 44 -5.19 -13.34 -34.85
N ALA A 45 -6.26 -13.25 -34.06
CA ALA A 45 -7.63 -13.51 -34.51
C ALA A 45 -8.24 -12.36 -35.31
N SER A 46 -7.92 -11.10 -35.00
CA SER A 46 -8.40 -9.92 -35.73
C SER A 46 -7.64 -9.67 -37.04
N GLY A 47 -6.47 -10.29 -37.21
CA GLY A 47 -5.59 -10.05 -38.35
C GLY A 47 -4.88 -8.69 -38.29
N GLU A 48 -4.98 -7.99 -37.16
CA GLU A 48 -4.23 -6.78 -36.88
C GLU A 48 -2.80 -7.17 -36.49
N ALA A 49 -1.81 -6.44 -37.04
CA ALA A 49 -0.45 -6.60 -36.58
C ALA A 49 -0.39 -6.15 -35.11
N ALA A 50 0.09 -7.01 -34.22
CA ALA A 50 0.33 -6.64 -32.83
C ALA A 50 1.18 -5.36 -32.80
N GLU A 51 0.71 -4.32 -32.11
CA GLU A 51 1.47 -3.09 -31.98
C GLU A 51 2.82 -3.41 -31.32
N GLU A 52 3.93 -3.07 -31.99
CA GLU A 52 5.23 -3.26 -31.36
C GLU A 52 5.34 -2.36 -30.13
N PRO A 53 5.66 -2.93 -28.95
CA PRO A 53 5.73 -2.14 -27.73
C PRO A 53 6.84 -1.10 -27.83
N MET A 54 6.52 0.15 -27.44
CA MET A 54 7.47 1.27 -27.45
C MET A 54 8.75 1.00 -26.64
N VAL A 55 8.69 0.10 -25.66
CA VAL A 55 9.81 -0.36 -24.83
C VAL A 55 9.83 -1.88 -24.84
N SER A 56 11.01 -2.47 -25.00
CA SER A 56 11.12 -3.93 -25.01
C SER A 56 10.64 -4.55 -23.69
N ARG A 57 10.01 -5.72 -23.78
CA ARG A 57 9.50 -6.46 -22.62
C ARG A 57 10.56 -6.67 -21.55
N THR A 58 11.79 -7.02 -21.96
CA THR A 58 12.92 -7.19 -21.05
C THR A 58 13.21 -5.93 -20.23
N VAL A 59 13.16 -4.75 -20.84
CA VAL A 59 13.38 -3.48 -20.12
C VAL A 59 12.20 -3.17 -19.20
N GLN A 60 10.98 -3.44 -19.65
CA GLN A 60 9.75 -3.22 -18.87
C GLN A 60 9.72 -4.07 -17.58
N SER A 61 9.97 -5.38 -17.68
CA SER A 61 9.94 -6.32 -16.54
C SER A 61 11.13 -6.20 -15.58
N THR A 62 12.25 -5.63 -16.04
CA THR A 62 13.46 -5.50 -15.21
C THR A 62 13.66 -4.08 -14.69
N ILE A 63 14.36 -3.23 -15.45
CA ILE A 63 14.79 -1.90 -15.03
C ILE A 63 13.60 -0.97 -14.87
N GLY A 64 12.62 -1.02 -15.79
CA GLY A 64 11.42 -0.19 -15.73
C GLY A 64 10.61 -0.45 -14.46
N LEU A 65 10.27 -1.70 -14.22
CA LEU A 65 9.58 -2.13 -13.00
C LEU A 65 10.37 -1.78 -11.74
N GLY A 66 11.68 -2.05 -11.72
CA GLY A 66 12.55 -1.76 -10.58
C GLY A 66 12.61 -0.28 -10.23
N VAL A 67 12.77 0.60 -11.22
CA VAL A 67 12.77 2.07 -11.02
C VAL A 67 11.41 2.56 -10.53
N GLY A 68 10.32 2.07 -11.12
CA GLY A 68 8.96 2.43 -10.71
C GLY A 68 8.67 2.07 -9.25
N ILE A 69 8.96 0.83 -8.86
CA ILE A 69 8.77 0.35 -7.49
C ILE A 69 9.69 1.10 -6.52
N LEU A 70 10.92 1.45 -6.91
CA LEU A 70 11.84 2.24 -6.08
C LEU A 70 11.30 3.64 -5.78
N ILE A 71 10.85 4.37 -6.80
CA ILE A 71 10.26 5.71 -6.62
C ILE A 71 9.03 5.63 -5.72
N TYR A 72 8.17 4.64 -5.98
CA TYR A 72 6.97 4.40 -5.16
C TYR A 72 7.33 4.10 -3.71
N GLY A 73 8.28 3.18 -3.46
CA GLY A 73 8.73 2.83 -2.12
C GLY A 73 9.33 4.01 -1.37
N LEU A 74 10.17 4.82 -2.02
CA LEU A 74 10.71 6.06 -1.45
C LEU A 74 9.59 7.03 -1.01
N ALA A 75 8.59 7.24 -1.88
CA ALA A 75 7.47 8.12 -1.60
C ALA A 75 6.61 7.60 -0.42
N ILE A 76 6.21 6.33 -0.46
CA ILE A 76 5.41 5.71 0.60
C ILE A 76 6.18 5.69 1.93
N GLY A 77 7.47 5.36 1.91
CA GLY A 77 8.33 5.40 3.10
C GLY A 77 8.46 6.80 3.69
N GLY A 78 8.57 7.83 2.84
CA GLY A 78 8.59 9.23 3.27
C GLY A 78 7.28 9.66 3.91
N ILE A 79 6.15 9.40 3.25
CA ILE A 79 4.79 9.67 3.78
C ILE A 79 4.59 8.93 5.10
N PHE A 80 4.95 7.65 5.16
CA PHE A 80 4.88 6.82 6.36
C PHE A 80 5.61 7.47 7.54
N ALA A 81 6.82 7.98 7.33
CA ALA A 81 7.59 8.65 8.37
C ALA A 81 6.94 9.96 8.87
N LEU A 82 6.31 10.73 7.98
CA LEU A 82 5.58 11.95 8.34
C LEU A 82 4.34 11.62 9.17
N VAL A 83 3.56 10.62 8.76
CA VAL A 83 2.39 10.16 9.51
C VAL A 83 2.84 9.59 10.86
N TYR A 84 3.92 8.79 10.90
CA TYR A 84 4.50 8.30 12.14
C TYR A 84 4.86 9.44 13.10
N ALA A 85 5.51 10.49 12.62
CA ALA A 85 5.84 11.67 13.43
C ALA A 85 4.59 12.39 13.96
N ALA A 86 3.49 12.36 13.20
CA ALA A 86 2.20 12.94 13.60
C ALA A 86 1.43 12.06 14.60
N VAL A 87 1.61 10.74 14.62
CA VAL A 87 0.84 9.86 15.52
C VAL A 87 1.61 9.38 16.74
N TYR A 88 2.93 9.23 16.65
CA TYR A 88 3.75 8.68 17.73
C TYR A 88 3.63 9.53 19.00
N GLY A 89 3.34 8.86 20.13
CA GLY A 89 3.07 9.50 21.43
C GLY A 89 1.70 10.17 21.58
N ARG A 90 0.88 10.26 20.52
CA ARG A 90 -0.44 10.91 20.55
C ARG A 90 -1.62 9.94 20.61
N ILE A 91 -1.43 8.69 20.20
CA ILE A 91 -2.50 7.69 20.10
C ILE A 91 -2.40 6.55 21.13
N GLY A 92 -1.47 6.64 22.07
CA GLY A 92 -1.31 5.65 23.14
C GLY A 92 0.13 5.54 23.64
N ARG A 93 0.37 4.52 24.48
CA ARG A 93 1.67 4.24 25.13
C ARG A 93 2.47 3.14 24.42
N LEU A 94 2.29 2.99 23.11
CA LEU A 94 3.01 1.99 22.32
C LEU A 94 4.49 2.34 22.21
N THR A 95 5.34 1.31 22.17
CA THR A 95 6.76 1.48 21.87
C THR A 95 6.95 2.01 20.44
N PRO A 96 8.12 2.56 20.08
CA PRO A 96 8.38 3.00 18.71
C PRO A 96 8.12 1.90 17.66
N ARG A 97 8.59 0.67 17.94
CA ARG A 97 8.38 -0.48 17.03
C ARG A 97 6.91 -0.85 16.92
N ALA A 98 6.20 -0.93 18.04
CA ALA A 98 4.77 -1.28 18.03
C ALA A 98 3.94 -0.22 17.31
N THR A 99 4.24 1.08 17.51
CA THR A 99 3.58 2.16 16.77
C THR A 99 3.81 2.04 15.27
N SER A 100 5.05 1.72 14.85
CA SER A 100 5.38 1.53 13.43
C SER A 100 4.64 0.33 12.83
N ALA A 101 4.60 -0.80 13.54
CA ALA A 101 3.90 -1.99 13.06
C ALA A 101 2.38 -1.76 12.93
N VAL A 102 1.75 -1.13 13.92
CA VAL A 102 0.32 -0.78 13.86
C VAL A 102 0.05 0.22 12.75
N LEU A 103 0.90 1.23 12.59
CA LEU A 103 0.74 2.21 11.50
C LEU A 103 0.88 1.56 10.12
N ALA A 104 1.79 0.60 9.95
CA ALA A 104 1.96 -0.12 8.70
C ALA A 104 0.76 -1.01 8.39
N LEU A 105 0.23 -1.71 9.39
CA LEU A 105 -1.00 -2.48 9.24
C LEU A 105 -2.18 -1.58 8.86
N VAL A 106 -2.42 -0.50 9.61
CA VAL A 106 -3.52 0.43 9.33
C VAL A 106 -3.35 1.07 7.96
N GLY A 107 -2.15 1.52 7.62
CA GLY A 107 -1.86 2.12 6.32
C GLY A 107 -2.09 1.14 5.17
N PHE A 108 -1.65 -0.12 5.29
CA PHE A 108 -1.96 -1.17 4.32
C PHE A 108 -3.48 -1.38 4.17
N LEU A 109 -4.21 -1.51 5.29
CA LEU A 109 -5.65 -1.73 5.24
C LEU A 109 -6.40 -0.57 4.58
N VAL A 110 -6.06 0.66 4.96
CA VAL A 110 -6.74 1.89 4.53
C VAL A 110 -6.37 2.27 3.09
N VAL A 111 -5.08 2.22 2.74
CA VAL A 111 -4.58 2.74 1.46
C VAL A 111 -4.56 1.67 0.37
N ILE A 112 -4.42 0.39 0.74
CA ILE A 112 -4.31 -0.72 -0.24
C ILE A 112 -5.54 -1.61 -0.19
N LEU A 113 -5.77 -2.32 0.93
CA LEU A 113 -6.74 -3.40 0.95
C LEU A 113 -8.16 -2.90 0.66
N VAL A 114 -8.60 -1.85 1.34
CA VAL A 114 -9.96 -1.33 1.18
C VAL A 114 -10.25 -0.81 -0.24
N PRO A 115 -9.38 0.02 -0.85
CA PRO A 115 -9.55 0.39 -2.26
C PRO A 115 -9.51 -0.82 -3.19
N PHE A 116 -8.61 -1.77 -2.94
CA PHE A 116 -8.46 -2.99 -3.73
C PHE A 116 -9.72 -3.89 -3.69
N LEU A 117 -10.43 -3.95 -2.56
CA LEU A 117 -11.67 -4.73 -2.45
C LEU A 117 -12.79 -4.18 -3.34
N LYS A 118 -12.81 -2.87 -3.61
CA LYS A 118 -13.80 -2.23 -4.50
C LYS A 118 -13.30 -2.15 -5.95
N TYR A 119 -12.04 -1.78 -6.14
CA TYR A 119 -11.39 -1.55 -7.42
C TYR A 119 -10.06 -2.31 -7.47
N PRO A 120 -10.11 -3.65 -7.66
CA PRO A 120 -8.90 -4.48 -7.68
C PRO A 120 -8.05 -4.16 -8.91
N ALA A 121 -6.75 -4.45 -8.80
CA ALA A 121 -5.84 -4.35 -9.92
C ALA A 121 -6.25 -5.31 -11.05
N ASN A 122 -6.11 -4.86 -12.29
CA ASN A 122 -6.44 -5.61 -13.49
C ASN A 122 -5.19 -5.76 -14.36
N PRO A 123 -4.91 -6.95 -14.92
CA PRO A 123 -3.81 -7.14 -15.87
C PRO A 123 -4.03 -6.35 -17.17
N PRO A 124 -2.98 -6.17 -17.99
CA PRO A 124 -3.13 -5.64 -19.35
C PRO A 124 -4.21 -6.38 -20.15
N ALA A 125 -4.80 -5.72 -21.16
CA ALA A 125 -5.88 -6.22 -22.02
C ALA A 125 -7.20 -6.65 -21.33
N SER A 126 -7.29 -6.59 -20.00
CA SER A 126 -8.50 -6.96 -19.24
C SER A 126 -9.43 -5.79 -18.94
N SER A 127 -9.20 -4.63 -19.56
CA SER A 127 -9.97 -3.40 -19.38
C SER A 127 -10.01 -2.61 -20.68
N ALA A 128 -11.10 -1.89 -20.94
CA ALA A 128 -11.25 -1.04 -22.12
C ALA A 128 -10.41 0.26 -21.98
N ASP A 129 -9.89 0.77 -23.10
CA ASP A 129 -8.99 1.94 -23.09
C ASP A 129 -9.72 3.24 -22.76
N ASP A 130 -10.98 3.37 -23.17
CA ASP A 130 -11.81 4.56 -22.96
C ASP A 130 -12.20 4.78 -21.49
N THR A 131 -12.01 3.77 -20.62
CA THR A 131 -12.37 3.84 -19.19
C THR A 131 -11.19 4.15 -18.27
N ILE A 132 -9.96 4.27 -18.78
CA ILE A 132 -8.75 4.49 -17.97
C ILE A 132 -8.91 5.68 -17.00
N GLY A 133 -9.48 6.79 -17.49
CA GLY A 133 -9.71 8.00 -16.69
C GLY A 133 -10.69 7.76 -15.54
N LEU A 134 -11.81 7.09 -15.81
CA LEU A 134 -12.84 6.78 -14.82
C LEU A 134 -12.31 5.84 -13.73
N ARG A 135 -11.60 4.77 -14.10
CA ARG A 135 -11.00 3.82 -13.15
C ARG A 135 -9.98 4.48 -12.25
N THR A 136 -9.09 5.28 -12.83
CA THR A 136 -8.07 6.01 -12.07
C THR A 136 -8.73 7.01 -11.11
N GLY A 137 -9.71 7.77 -11.58
CA GLY A 137 -10.44 8.73 -10.75
C GLY A 137 -11.18 8.08 -9.59
N THR A 138 -11.94 7.01 -9.85
CA THR A 138 -12.69 6.28 -8.81
C THR A 138 -11.78 5.57 -7.81
N TYR A 139 -10.66 5.00 -8.25
CA TYR A 139 -9.65 4.44 -7.36
C TYR A 139 -9.07 5.50 -6.41
N VAL A 140 -8.65 6.65 -6.95
CA VAL A 140 -8.12 7.76 -6.15
C VAL A 140 -9.17 8.30 -5.18
N LEU A 141 -10.43 8.42 -5.60
CA LEU A 141 -11.55 8.80 -4.73
C LEU A 141 -11.75 7.78 -3.60
N MET A 142 -11.71 6.49 -3.89
CA MET A 142 -11.84 5.44 -2.87
C MET A 142 -10.71 5.50 -1.85
N VAL A 143 -9.46 5.70 -2.29
CA VAL A 143 -8.32 5.93 -1.39
C VAL A 143 -8.54 7.17 -0.52
N ALA A 144 -8.97 8.29 -1.12
CA ALA A 144 -9.21 9.53 -0.40
C ALA A 144 -10.31 9.38 0.66
N PHE A 145 -11.45 8.78 0.32
CA PHE A 145 -12.52 8.50 1.27
C PHE A 145 -12.06 7.57 2.40
N SER A 146 -11.35 6.50 2.05
CA SER A 146 -10.80 5.55 3.03
C SER A 146 -9.89 6.26 4.04
N VAL A 147 -8.98 7.12 3.58
CA VAL A 147 -8.09 7.91 4.46
C VAL A 147 -8.88 8.88 5.32
N VAL A 148 -9.83 9.63 4.77
CA VAL A 148 -10.65 10.59 5.53
C VAL A 148 -11.46 9.87 6.62
N VAL A 149 -12.10 8.76 6.29
CA VAL A 149 -12.87 7.96 7.25
C VAL A 149 -11.95 7.36 8.32
N ALA A 150 -10.75 6.91 7.97
CA ALA A 150 -9.77 6.41 8.93
C ALA A 150 -9.32 7.51 9.93
N VAL A 151 -9.08 8.73 9.44
CA VAL A 151 -8.74 9.88 10.29
C VAL A 151 -9.90 10.24 11.22
N ALA A 152 -11.13 10.28 10.70
CA ALA A 152 -12.33 10.53 11.49
C ALA A 152 -12.54 9.44 12.57
N ALA A 153 -12.39 8.16 12.19
CA ALA A 153 -12.47 7.03 13.09
C ALA A 153 -11.41 7.11 14.20
N ALA A 154 -10.17 7.48 13.87
CA ALA A 154 -9.12 7.69 14.86
C ALA A 154 -9.44 8.86 15.82
N ALA A 155 -10.00 9.96 15.31
CA ALA A 155 -10.38 11.12 16.13
C ALA A 155 -11.54 10.80 17.08
N ILE A 156 -12.59 10.14 16.59
CA ILE A 156 -13.74 9.69 17.37
C ILE A 156 -13.32 8.59 18.35
N GLY A 157 -12.46 7.67 17.91
CA GLY A 157 -11.92 6.58 18.69
C GLY A 157 -11.26 7.03 20.00
N ARG A 158 -10.60 8.19 20.03
CA ARG A 158 -10.06 8.76 21.28
C ARG A 158 -11.14 9.01 22.32
N ARG A 159 -12.32 9.49 21.90
CA ARG A 159 -13.47 9.71 22.80
C ARG A 159 -14.10 8.39 23.23
N LEU A 160 -14.19 7.43 22.31
CA LEU A 160 -14.71 6.09 22.60
C LEU A 160 -13.81 5.34 23.58
N VAL A 161 -12.49 5.46 23.44
CA VAL A 161 -11.52 4.88 24.38
C VAL A 161 -11.64 5.50 25.77
N ALA A 162 -11.82 6.81 25.88
CA ALA A 162 -12.03 7.47 27.16
C ALA A 162 -13.34 7.04 27.85
N ARG A 163 -14.39 6.72 27.07
CA ARG A 163 -15.71 6.36 27.59
C ARG A 163 -15.90 4.86 27.86
N PHE A 164 -15.37 4.00 26.99
CA PHE A 164 -15.63 2.55 26.99
C PHE A 164 -14.37 1.71 27.26
N GLY A 165 -13.23 2.36 27.53
CA GLY A 165 -11.92 1.72 27.67
C GLY A 165 -11.25 1.42 26.33
N SER A 166 -9.95 1.11 26.37
CA SER A 166 -9.13 0.92 25.18
C SER A 166 -9.65 -0.15 24.23
N TRP A 167 -10.02 -1.33 24.75
CA TRP A 167 -10.46 -2.45 23.94
C TRP A 167 -11.76 -2.14 23.18
N ASN A 168 -12.83 -1.82 23.91
CA ASN A 168 -14.13 -1.53 23.30
C ASN A 168 -14.08 -0.25 22.44
N GLY A 169 -13.35 0.78 22.88
CA GLY A 169 -13.24 2.03 22.14
C GLY A 169 -12.57 1.86 20.77
N VAL A 170 -11.52 1.03 20.70
CA VAL A 170 -10.85 0.70 19.42
C VAL A 170 -11.74 -0.17 18.54
N LEU A 171 -12.42 -1.17 19.10
CA LEU A 171 -13.35 -2.02 18.34
C LEU A 171 -14.51 -1.20 17.74
N LEU A 172 -15.10 -0.30 18.52
CA LEU A 172 -16.18 0.57 18.03
C LEU A 172 -15.69 1.54 16.96
N ALA A 173 -14.48 2.10 17.09
CA ALA A 173 -13.89 2.95 16.06
C ALA A 173 -13.62 2.17 14.75
N GLY A 174 -13.09 0.95 14.88
CA GLY A 174 -12.86 0.05 13.74
C GLY A 174 -14.17 -0.36 13.05
N LEU A 175 -15.18 -0.73 13.82
CA LEU A 175 -16.51 -1.06 13.29
C LEU A 175 -17.13 0.14 12.58
N GLY A 176 -17.05 1.34 13.17
CA GLY A 176 -17.52 2.58 12.54
C GLY A 176 -16.82 2.86 11.21
N TYR A 177 -15.50 2.66 11.14
CA TYR A 177 -14.74 2.74 9.89
C TYR A 177 -15.28 1.77 8.84
N VAL A 178 -15.42 0.47 9.20
CA VAL A 178 -15.89 -0.58 8.28
C VAL A 178 -17.29 -0.27 7.76
N VAL A 179 -18.21 0.14 8.62
CA VAL A 179 -19.59 0.49 8.23
C VAL A 179 -19.60 1.66 7.24
N VAL A 180 -18.94 2.77 7.58
CA VAL A 180 -18.94 3.97 6.74
C VAL A 180 -18.28 3.70 5.39
N ILE A 181 -17.12 3.03 5.38
CA ILE A 181 -16.41 2.77 4.12
C ILE A 181 -17.14 1.75 3.23
N SER A 182 -17.87 0.80 3.83
CA SER A 182 -18.74 -0.12 3.07
C SER A 182 -19.90 0.60 2.42
N VAL A 183 -20.52 1.56 3.12
CA VAL A 183 -21.57 2.43 2.54
C VAL A 183 -21.02 3.26 1.39
N ILE A 184 -19.86 3.90 1.56
CA ILE A 184 -19.20 4.66 0.48
C ILE A 184 -18.90 3.74 -0.71
N GLY A 185 -18.33 2.56 -0.48
CA GLY A 185 -18.03 1.59 -1.52
C GLY A 185 -19.28 1.09 -2.28
N ALA A 186 -20.43 1.00 -1.60
CA ALA A 186 -21.70 0.64 -2.21
C ALA A 186 -22.28 1.79 -3.07
N LEU A 187 -22.04 3.04 -2.68
CA LEU A 187 -22.51 4.23 -3.41
C LEU A 187 -21.63 4.57 -4.63
N LEU A 188 -20.36 4.22 -4.59
CA LEU A 188 -19.44 4.43 -5.71
C LEU A 188 -19.74 3.46 -6.88
N PRO A 189 -19.57 3.90 -8.15
CA PRO A 189 -19.93 3.11 -9.31
C PRO A 189 -19.13 1.81 -9.38
N THR A 190 -19.78 0.72 -9.82
CA THR A 190 -19.09 -0.52 -10.17
C THR A 190 -18.63 -0.44 -11.62
N ILE A 191 -17.35 -0.73 -11.85
CA ILE A 191 -16.77 -0.76 -13.19
C ILE A 191 -16.62 -2.22 -13.60
N ALA A 192 -17.43 -2.66 -14.56
CA ALA A 192 -17.44 -4.02 -15.08
C ALA A 192 -17.11 -3.99 -16.57
N GLU A 193 -15.81 -4.08 -16.85
CA GLU A 193 -15.22 -3.84 -18.19
C GLU A 193 -14.34 -5.00 -18.66
N THR A 194 -14.17 -6.02 -17.82
CA THR A 194 -13.39 -7.19 -18.17
C THR A 194 -14.17 -8.05 -19.18
N PRO A 195 -13.55 -8.44 -20.31
CA PRO A 195 -14.19 -9.30 -21.30
C PRO A 195 -14.72 -10.60 -20.68
N ALA A 196 -15.86 -11.08 -21.17
CA ALA A 196 -16.52 -12.27 -20.62
C ALA A 196 -15.70 -13.56 -20.81
N ASP A 197 -14.83 -13.57 -21.82
CA ASP A 197 -13.93 -14.63 -22.21
C ASP A 197 -12.50 -14.47 -21.65
N PHE A 198 -12.23 -13.40 -20.91
CA PHE A 198 -10.92 -13.20 -20.29
C PHE A 198 -10.64 -14.29 -19.24
N PRO A 199 -9.45 -14.93 -19.24
CA PRO A 199 -9.14 -16.01 -18.31
C PRO A 199 -9.26 -15.59 -16.83
N ALA A 200 -10.21 -16.18 -16.11
CA ALA A 200 -10.45 -15.86 -14.70
C ALA A 200 -9.25 -16.17 -13.79
N VAL A 201 -8.45 -17.19 -14.13
CA VAL A 201 -7.22 -17.55 -13.41
C VAL A 201 -6.17 -16.44 -13.52
N VAL A 202 -5.99 -15.87 -14.71
CA VAL A 202 -5.05 -14.75 -14.92
C VAL A 202 -5.45 -13.52 -14.10
N LEU A 203 -6.76 -13.20 -14.06
CA LEU A 203 -7.26 -12.12 -13.19
C LEU A 203 -6.95 -12.39 -11.72
N TYR A 204 -7.22 -13.61 -11.25
CA TYR A 204 -7.02 -14.00 -9.87
C TYR A 204 -5.54 -13.92 -9.48
N ASP A 205 -4.66 -14.52 -10.29
CA ASP A 205 -3.22 -14.54 -10.03
C ASP A 205 -2.62 -13.13 -10.06
N PHE A 206 -3.03 -12.29 -11.02
CA PHE A 206 -2.58 -10.91 -11.12
C PHE A 206 -3.01 -10.08 -9.90
N ARG A 207 -4.25 -10.26 -9.45
CA ARG A 207 -4.81 -9.61 -8.26
C ARG A 207 -4.07 -10.05 -6.99
N LEU A 208 -3.83 -11.35 -6.84
CA LEU A 208 -3.13 -11.91 -5.70
C LEU A 208 -1.67 -11.44 -5.66
N ALA A 209 -0.98 -11.47 -6.79
CA ALA A 209 0.39 -10.97 -6.91
C ALA A 209 0.46 -9.47 -6.60
N SER A 210 -0.45 -8.66 -7.17
CA SER A 210 -0.54 -7.21 -6.92
C SER A 210 -0.74 -6.89 -5.44
N LEU A 211 -1.63 -7.62 -4.76
CA LEU A 211 -1.86 -7.45 -3.33
C LEU A 211 -0.63 -7.90 -2.51
N GLY A 212 0.03 -8.98 -2.93
CA GLY A 212 1.27 -9.50 -2.33
C GLY A 212 2.43 -8.50 -2.40
N ILE A 213 2.64 -7.84 -3.53
CA ILE A 213 3.65 -6.79 -3.72
C ILE A 213 3.45 -5.69 -2.67
N HIS A 214 2.21 -5.22 -2.51
CA HIS A 214 1.89 -4.20 -1.52
C HIS A 214 2.07 -4.71 -0.09
N LEU A 215 1.64 -5.94 0.20
CA LEU A 215 1.81 -6.53 1.52
C LEU A 215 3.29 -6.60 1.92
N VAL A 216 4.17 -7.05 1.01
CA VAL A 216 5.62 -7.07 1.21
C VAL A 216 6.16 -5.66 1.45
N LEU A 217 5.79 -4.69 0.61
CA LEU A 217 6.22 -3.30 0.76
C LEU A 217 5.88 -2.74 2.14
N TRP A 218 4.61 -2.81 2.54
CA TRP A 218 4.13 -2.28 3.81
C TRP A 218 4.71 -3.00 5.02
N MET A 219 4.88 -4.32 4.93
CA MET A 219 5.51 -5.13 5.97
C MET A 219 6.97 -4.71 6.19
N VAL A 220 7.76 -4.60 5.12
CA VAL A 220 9.17 -4.21 5.21
C VAL A 220 9.31 -2.78 5.73
N ILE A 221 8.49 -1.83 5.24
CA ILE A 221 8.47 -0.45 5.77
C ILE A 221 8.21 -0.46 7.27
N GLY A 222 7.13 -1.12 7.72
CA GLY A 222 6.73 -1.13 9.12
C GLY A 222 7.79 -1.71 10.05
N LEU A 223 8.39 -2.84 9.66
CA LEU A 223 9.41 -3.54 10.44
C LEU A 223 10.75 -2.79 10.45
N LEU A 224 11.25 -2.40 9.27
CA LEU A 224 12.56 -1.76 9.14
C LEU A 224 12.56 -0.35 9.72
N PHE A 225 11.55 0.45 9.41
CA PHE A 225 11.41 1.79 9.99
C PHE A 225 11.31 1.71 11.52
N GLY A 226 10.48 0.81 12.05
CA GLY A 226 10.33 0.59 13.48
C GLY A 226 11.66 0.23 14.14
N ALA A 227 12.44 -0.67 13.54
CA ALA A 227 13.76 -1.06 14.03
C ALA A 227 14.76 0.12 14.05
N LEU A 228 14.77 0.94 13.00
CA LEU A 228 15.65 2.12 12.88
C LEU A 228 15.31 3.20 13.92
N VAL A 229 14.03 3.46 14.16
CA VAL A 229 13.59 4.45 15.16
C VAL A 229 13.89 3.96 16.58
N ASP A 230 13.53 2.71 16.88
CA ASP A 230 13.74 2.14 18.22
C ASP A 230 15.22 2.03 18.61
N GLY A 231 16.09 1.63 17.65
CA GLY A 231 17.54 1.61 17.88
C GLY A 231 18.10 3.01 18.20
N SER A 232 17.48 4.07 17.71
CA SER A 232 17.91 5.45 17.99
C SER A 232 17.44 5.96 19.35
N VAL A 233 16.21 5.63 19.75
CA VAL A 233 15.68 6.00 21.07
C VAL A 233 16.49 5.33 22.17
N ARG A 234 16.85 4.04 22.00
CA ARG A 234 17.70 3.31 22.94
C ARG A 234 19.10 3.91 23.06
N ARG A 235 19.73 4.27 21.94
CA ARG A 235 21.05 4.93 21.92
C ARG A 235 21.04 6.29 22.61
N ALA A 236 20.03 7.12 22.33
CA ALA A 236 19.90 8.42 22.99
C ALA A 236 19.74 8.28 24.52
N GLY A 237 18.95 7.30 24.98
CA GLY A 237 18.79 7.01 26.40
C GLY A 237 20.06 6.49 27.08
N ALA A 238 20.90 5.73 26.37
CA ALA A 238 22.19 5.25 26.89
C ALA A 238 23.18 6.40 27.10
N VAL A 239 23.34 7.28 26.10
CA VAL A 239 24.23 8.46 26.19
C VAL A 239 23.80 9.41 27.30
N ALA A 240 22.49 9.60 27.49
CA ALA A 240 21.97 10.44 28.58
C ALA A 240 22.29 9.87 29.97
N ARG A 241 22.22 8.54 30.13
CA ARG A 241 22.57 7.87 31.39
C ARG A 241 24.06 7.96 31.68
N GLU A 242 24.91 7.74 30.69
CA GLU A 242 26.36 7.83 30.81
C GLU A 242 26.81 9.22 31.26
N ARG A 243 26.20 10.28 30.69
CA ARG A 243 26.43 11.67 31.11
C ARG A 243 25.95 11.97 32.53
N ALA A 244 24.89 11.31 32.99
CA ALA A 244 24.36 11.50 34.34
C ALA A 244 25.21 10.79 35.41
N THR A 245 25.92 9.73 35.03
CA THR A 245 26.85 8.99 35.92
C THR A 245 28.26 9.56 35.96
N SER A 246 28.61 10.47 35.04
CA SER A 246 29.91 11.13 34.97
C SER A 246 29.96 12.49 35.68
N VAL A 247 28.89 12.86 36.41
CA VAL A 247 28.76 14.08 37.22
C VAL A 247 28.59 13.65 38.68
#